data_AF-A0A940U7N7-F1
#
_entry.id   AF-A0A940U7N7-F1
#
_cell.length_a   1.000
_cell.length_b   1.000
_cell.length_c   1.000
_cell.angle_alpha   90.00
_cell.angle_beta   90.00
_cell.angle_gamma   90.00
#
_symmetry.space_group_name_H-M   'P 1'
#
loop_
_entity.id
_entity.type
_entity.pdbx_description
1 polymer ?
#
loop_
_entity_poly.entity_id
_entity_poly.type
_entity_poly.pdbx_seq_one_letter_code
_entity_poly.pdbx_strand_id
1 'polypeptide(L)'
;SKVMDIAEFLTEKIQLTAAEKKAARKVTYHDPCHLNRSQNVQSQPRKVLKNLPGVNLVEMRDPGRCCGGGGSFSFYNYDLSKQIGRRKVEDIEGTGASAVVTGCPGCTLQLKDQLGQKDSPIEVKHLIQMVDEAGG
;
A
#
# COMPACT_ATOMS: atom_id res chain seq x y z
N SER A 1 8.78 18.37 -18.57
CA SER A 1 8.83 18.07 -17.13
C SER A 1 8.93 16.56 -16.97
N LYS A 2 9.85 16.04 -16.13
CA LYS A 2 9.91 14.60 -15.82
C LYS A 2 9.14 14.39 -14.52
N VAL A 3 8.02 13.67 -14.58
CA VAL A 3 7.23 13.27 -13.41
C VAL A 3 7.84 11.99 -12.83
N MET A 4 7.91 11.88 -11.51
CA MET A 4 8.51 10.76 -10.78
C MET A 4 7.67 10.47 -9.55
N ASP A 5 7.40 9.19 -9.27
CA ASP A 5 6.74 8.78 -8.03
C ASP A 5 7.69 8.91 -6.83
N ILE A 6 7.14 9.14 -5.65
CA ILE A 6 7.95 9.28 -4.43
C ILE A 6 8.78 8.03 -4.12
N ALA A 7 8.28 6.83 -4.43
CA ALA A 7 9.03 5.60 -4.22
C ALA A 7 10.25 5.51 -5.14
N GLU A 8 10.15 6.00 -6.38
CA GLU A 8 11.27 6.11 -7.30
C GLU A 8 12.27 7.15 -6.79
N PHE A 9 11.79 8.32 -6.38
CA PHE A 9 12.67 9.39 -5.86
C PHE A 9 13.48 8.91 -4.63
N LEU A 10 12.81 8.27 -3.68
CA LEU A 10 13.45 7.76 -2.46
C LEU A 10 14.47 6.66 -2.74
N THR A 11 14.24 5.83 -3.76
CA THR A 11 15.13 4.69 -4.08
C THR A 11 16.27 5.07 -5.02
N GLU A 12 16.01 5.95 -5.99
CA GLU A 12 16.97 6.28 -7.06
C GLU A 12 17.76 7.56 -6.79
N LYS A 13 17.20 8.51 -6.04
CA LYS A 13 17.84 9.82 -5.79
C LYS A 13 18.38 9.95 -4.38
N ILE A 14 17.60 9.52 -3.39
CA ILE A 14 17.99 9.63 -1.97
C ILE A 14 18.80 8.39 -1.52
N GLN A 15 18.44 7.21 -2.01
CA GLN A 15 19.04 5.93 -1.59
C GLN A 15 18.94 5.73 -0.07
N LEU A 16 17.70 5.68 0.44
CA LEU A 16 17.44 5.42 1.87
C LEU A 16 18.28 4.24 2.40
N THR A 17 19.18 4.55 3.34
CA THR A 17 20.02 3.57 4.02
C THR A 17 19.25 2.92 5.17
N ALA A 18 19.56 1.66 5.45
CA ALA A 18 18.92 0.93 6.53
C ALA A 18 19.32 1.55 7.89
N ALA A 19 18.33 1.92 8.70
CA ALA A 19 18.55 2.26 10.10
C ALA A 19 18.53 1.01 10.98
N GLU A 20 18.94 1.15 12.25
CA GLU A 20 19.09 0.04 13.19
C GLU A 20 17.79 -0.76 13.37
N LYS A 21 17.92 -2.10 13.47
CA LYS A 21 16.78 -3.01 13.52
C LYS A 21 15.99 -2.83 14.83
N LYS A 22 14.80 -2.23 14.73
CA LYS A 22 13.75 -2.23 15.76
C LYS A 22 12.88 -3.50 15.65
N ALA A 23 12.04 -3.77 16.66
CA ALA A 23 11.04 -4.84 16.59
C ALA A 23 10.16 -4.70 15.33
N ALA A 24 10.03 -5.77 14.56
CA ALA A 24 9.49 -5.68 13.20
C ALA A 24 7.97 -5.85 13.15
N ARG A 25 7.28 -4.80 12.72
CA ARG A 25 5.87 -4.80 12.38
C ARG A 25 5.64 -5.51 11.04
N LYS A 26 4.74 -6.49 11.02
CA LYS A 26 4.33 -7.18 9.79
C LYS A 26 3.41 -6.29 8.96
N VAL A 27 3.81 -5.96 7.74
CA VAL A 27 3.08 -5.10 6.80
C VAL A 27 2.94 -5.79 5.44
N THR A 28 1.89 -5.47 4.69
CA THR A 28 1.75 -5.89 3.28
C THR A 28 1.61 -4.68 2.37
N TYR A 29 1.82 -4.85 1.06
CA TYR A 29 1.76 -3.76 0.08
C TYR A 29 0.70 -4.01 -0.99
N HIS A 30 -0.19 -3.04 -1.19
CA HIS A 30 -1.11 -3.02 -2.32
C HIS A 30 -0.53 -2.20 -3.46
N ASP A 31 -0.37 -2.83 -4.63
CA ASP A 31 0.10 -2.22 -5.86
C ASP A 31 -1.01 -1.38 -6.53
N PRO A 32 -0.96 -0.03 -6.49
CA PRO A 32 -2.00 0.81 -7.09
C PRO A 32 -2.01 0.68 -8.61
N CYS A 33 -3.19 0.64 -9.21
CA CYS A 33 -3.34 0.40 -10.65
C CYS A 33 -2.50 1.34 -11.52
N HIS A 34 -2.50 2.66 -11.22
CA HIS A 34 -1.78 3.66 -12.01
C HIS A 34 -0.26 3.58 -11.81
N LEU A 35 0.21 3.26 -10.60
CA LEU A 35 1.64 3.08 -10.34
C LEU A 35 2.15 1.78 -10.98
N ASN A 36 1.45 0.68 -10.72
CA ASN A 36 1.80 -0.66 -11.14
C ASN A 36 1.72 -0.85 -12.67
N ARG A 37 0.63 -0.42 -13.30
CA ARG A 37 0.33 -0.73 -14.71
C ARG A 37 0.73 0.37 -15.69
N SER A 38 0.70 1.63 -15.26
CA SER A 38 0.96 2.77 -16.15
C SER A 38 2.36 3.33 -15.95
N GLN A 39 2.83 3.44 -14.72
CA GLN A 39 4.15 4.02 -14.40
C GLN A 39 5.24 2.96 -14.16
N ASN A 40 4.88 1.67 -14.14
CA ASN A 40 5.79 0.55 -13.85
C ASN A 40 6.52 0.67 -12.49
N VAL A 41 5.89 1.35 -11.53
CA VAL A 41 6.37 1.49 -10.16
C VAL A 41 5.83 0.33 -9.33
N GLN A 42 6.64 -0.73 -9.22
CA GLN A 42 6.28 -1.99 -8.56
C GLN A 42 7.34 -2.40 -7.52
N SER A 43 8.61 -2.39 -7.93
CA SER A 43 9.71 -2.83 -7.08
C SER A 43 10.15 -1.75 -6.08
N GLN A 44 9.99 -0.49 -6.46
CA GLN A 44 10.48 0.68 -5.74
C GLN A 44 9.80 0.83 -4.37
N PRO A 45 8.45 0.73 -4.23
CA PRO A 45 7.81 0.78 -2.92
C PRO A 45 8.27 -0.35 -1.98
N ARG A 46 8.51 -1.54 -2.53
CA ARG A 46 9.02 -2.69 -1.76
C ARG A 46 10.46 -2.47 -1.30
N LYS A 47 11.30 -1.87 -2.14
CA LYS A 47 12.68 -1.49 -1.76
C LYS A 47 12.66 -0.46 -0.61
N VAL A 48 11.79 0.54 -0.69
CA VAL A 48 11.60 1.51 0.41
C VAL A 48 11.22 0.76 1.69
N LEU A 49 10.13 -0.02 1.68
CA LEU A 49 9.64 -0.72 2.88
C LEU A 49 10.67 -1.69 3.48
N LYS A 50 11.42 -2.42 2.67
CA LYS A 50 12.46 -3.35 3.15
C LYS A 50 13.65 -2.65 3.78
N ASN A 51 13.90 -1.39 3.44
CA ASN A 51 14.98 -0.59 4.02
C ASN A 51 14.55 0.14 5.30
N LEU A 52 13.25 0.17 5.64
CA LEU A 52 12.77 0.82 6.85
C LEU A 52 13.06 -0.04 8.09
N PRO A 53 13.63 0.52 9.18
CA PRO A 53 13.76 -0.18 10.45
C PRO A 53 12.39 -0.58 11.00
N GLY A 54 12.30 -1.76 11.61
CA GLY A 54 11.06 -2.22 12.24
C GLY A 54 9.94 -2.58 11.26
N VAL A 55 10.25 -2.80 9.97
CA VAL A 55 9.27 -3.25 8.97
C VAL A 55 9.60 -4.66 8.47
N ASN A 56 8.62 -5.56 8.54
CA ASN A 56 8.66 -6.88 7.92
C ASN A 56 7.59 -6.96 6.81
N LEU A 57 8.03 -6.81 5.57
CA LEU A 57 7.13 -6.87 4.40
C LEU A 57 6.77 -8.33 4.07
N VAL A 58 5.47 -8.62 4.05
CA VAL A 58 4.89 -9.84 3.53
C VAL A 58 4.03 -9.55 2.31
N GLU A 59 4.18 -10.35 1.25
CA GLU A 59 3.38 -10.20 0.04
C GLU A 59 2.00 -10.82 0.23
N MET A 60 0.98 -10.13 -0.29
CA MET A 60 -0.35 -10.71 -0.46
C MET A 60 -0.43 -11.55 -1.73
N ARG A 61 -1.46 -12.40 -1.83
CA ARG A 61 -1.65 -13.31 -2.97
C ARG A 61 -1.73 -12.60 -4.33
N ASP A 62 -2.44 -11.48 -4.39
CA ASP A 62 -2.61 -10.69 -5.62
C ASP A 62 -2.50 -9.20 -5.31
N PRO A 63 -1.29 -8.64 -5.20
CA PRO A 63 -1.09 -7.26 -4.79
C PRO A 63 -1.63 -6.26 -5.82
N GLY A 64 -1.62 -6.63 -7.10
CA GLY A 64 -2.09 -5.83 -8.25
C GLY A 64 -3.60 -5.91 -8.54
N ARG A 65 -4.36 -6.75 -7.84
CA ARG A 65 -5.84 -6.72 -7.87
C ARG A 65 -6.34 -5.32 -7.51
N CYS A 66 -7.31 -4.83 -8.29
CA CYS A 66 -7.97 -3.55 -8.03
C CYS A 66 -8.57 -3.49 -6.62
N CYS A 67 -8.49 -2.33 -5.95
CA CYS A 67 -9.13 -2.09 -4.65
C CYS A 67 -10.61 -1.71 -4.74
N GLY A 68 -11.13 -1.45 -5.95
CA GLY A 68 -12.52 -1.05 -6.21
C GLY A 68 -12.75 0.48 -6.30
N GLY A 69 -11.79 1.29 -5.86
CA GLY A 69 -11.98 2.72 -5.65
C GLY A 69 -11.69 3.62 -6.85
N GLY A 70 -12.00 3.23 -8.09
CA GLY A 70 -11.58 3.91 -9.34
C GLY A 70 -12.13 5.34 -9.56
N GLY A 71 -12.05 6.24 -8.59
CA GLY A 71 -12.55 7.60 -8.65
C GLY A 71 -14.08 7.65 -8.66
N SER A 72 -14.66 8.33 -9.65
CA SER A 72 -16.11 8.41 -9.83
C SER A 72 -16.78 7.05 -9.97
N PHE A 73 -16.06 6.02 -10.44
CA PHE A 73 -16.57 4.66 -10.54
C PHE A 73 -17.15 4.15 -9.22
N SER A 74 -16.46 4.36 -8.09
CA SER A 74 -16.92 3.85 -6.79
C SER A 74 -18.16 4.59 -6.28
N PHE A 75 -18.37 5.83 -6.72
CA PHE A 75 -19.58 6.59 -6.39
C PHE A 75 -20.78 6.14 -7.24
N TYR A 76 -20.59 5.97 -8.55
CA TYR A 76 -21.67 5.56 -9.45
C TYR A 76 -22.01 4.06 -9.36
N ASN A 77 -21.06 3.21 -8.97
CA ASN A 77 -21.18 1.75 -8.96
C ASN A 77 -20.76 1.18 -7.60
N TYR A 78 -21.32 1.72 -6.52
CA TYR A 78 -20.88 1.43 -5.16
C TYR A 78 -20.92 -0.07 -4.80
N ASP A 79 -22.00 -0.78 -5.13
CA ASP A 79 -22.13 -2.22 -4.83
C ASP A 79 -21.06 -3.06 -5.55
N LEU A 80 -20.78 -2.73 -6.81
CA LEU A 80 -19.73 -3.39 -7.58
C LEU A 80 -18.33 -3.06 -7.04
N SER A 81 -18.09 -1.79 -6.70
CA SER A 81 -16.85 -1.36 -6.02
C SER A 81 -16.61 -2.16 -4.74
N LYS A 82 -17.64 -2.34 -3.92
CA LYS A 82 -17.59 -3.14 -2.69
C LYS A 82 -17.33 -4.62 -2.96
N GLN A 83 -17.96 -5.21 -3.98
CA GLN A 83 -17.68 -6.61 -4.36
C GLN A 83 -16.21 -6.81 -4.80
N ILE A 84 -15.64 -5.86 -5.54
CA ILE A 84 -14.23 -5.87 -5.93
C ILE A 84 -13.34 -5.73 -4.68
N GLY A 85 -13.66 -4.76 -3.83
CA GLY A 85 -12.95 -4.47 -2.59
C GLY A 85 -12.90 -5.64 -1.61
N ARG A 86 -13.99 -6.42 -1.47
CA ARG A 86 -14.04 -7.62 -0.60
C ARG A 86 -12.92 -8.62 -0.91
N ARG A 87 -12.69 -8.93 -2.18
CA ARG A 87 -11.60 -9.83 -2.59
C ARG A 87 -10.23 -9.28 -2.23
N LYS A 88 -10.05 -7.96 -2.34
CA LYS A 88 -8.82 -7.28 -1.92
C LYS A 88 -8.63 -7.37 -0.40
N VAL A 89 -9.70 -7.17 0.38
CA VAL A 89 -9.65 -7.31 1.84
C VAL A 89 -9.28 -8.73 2.25
N GLU A 90 -9.86 -9.76 1.62
CA GLU A 90 -9.48 -11.16 1.86
C GLU A 90 -7.99 -11.41 1.57
N ASP A 91 -7.48 -10.89 0.44
CA ASP A 91 -6.06 -11.00 0.10
C ASP A 91 -5.16 -10.29 1.15
N ILE A 92 -5.60 -9.16 1.72
CA ILE A 92 -4.89 -8.41 2.76
C ILE A 92 -4.93 -9.18 4.09
N GLU A 93 -6.10 -9.59 4.57
CA GLU A 93 -6.29 -10.32 5.82
C GLU A 93 -5.53 -11.65 5.81
N GLY A 94 -5.53 -12.34 4.67
CA GLY A 94 -4.80 -13.60 4.48
C GLY A 94 -3.29 -13.49 4.67
N THR A 95 -2.72 -12.27 4.63
CA THR A 95 -1.30 -12.06 4.95
C THR A 95 -1.00 -12.12 6.45
N GLY A 96 -2.01 -11.92 7.30
CA GLY A 96 -1.84 -11.69 8.74
C GLY A 96 -1.02 -10.44 9.06
N ALA A 97 -0.94 -9.47 8.15
CA ALA A 97 -0.26 -8.20 8.40
C ALA A 97 -1.10 -7.29 9.30
N SER A 98 -0.41 -6.49 10.10
CA SER A 98 -1.02 -5.47 10.96
C SER A 98 -1.26 -4.13 10.23
N ALA A 99 -0.71 -3.98 9.02
CA ALA A 99 -0.96 -2.84 8.15
C ALA A 99 -0.92 -3.26 6.67
N VAL A 100 -1.73 -2.60 5.86
CA VAL A 100 -1.58 -2.53 4.40
C VAL A 100 -1.07 -1.16 4.01
N VAL A 101 0.00 -1.15 3.21
CA VAL A 101 0.66 0.05 2.71
C VAL A 101 0.33 0.24 1.23
N THR A 102 0.18 1.48 0.78
CA THR A 102 -0.03 1.81 -0.63
C THR A 102 0.59 3.16 -1.00
N GLY A 103 1.01 3.31 -2.26
CA GLY A 103 1.53 4.59 -2.79
C GLY A 103 0.44 5.51 -3.38
N CYS A 104 -0.84 5.21 -3.19
CA CYS A 104 -1.93 5.96 -3.81
C CYS A 104 -2.97 6.43 -2.78
N PRO A 105 -3.20 7.74 -2.60
CA PRO A 105 -4.20 8.27 -1.67
C PRO A 105 -5.63 7.77 -1.95
N GLY A 106 -6.00 7.61 -3.22
CA GLY A 106 -7.31 7.05 -3.60
C GLY A 106 -7.46 5.60 -3.14
N CYS A 107 -6.41 4.78 -3.28
CA CYS A 107 -6.39 3.43 -2.71
C CYS A 107 -6.43 3.46 -1.18
N THR A 108 -5.74 4.41 -0.53
CA THR A 108 -5.81 4.58 0.93
C THR A 108 -7.24 4.80 1.40
N LEU A 109 -7.98 5.73 0.78
CA LEU A 109 -9.37 6.00 1.16
C LEU A 109 -10.26 4.76 0.97
N GLN A 110 -10.17 4.13 -0.20
CA GLN A 110 -10.96 2.94 -0.52
C GLN A 110 -10.66 1.77 0.42
N LEU A 111 -9.38 1.49 0.68
CA LEU A 111 -8.99 0.40 1.57
C LEU A 111 -9.46 0.66 3.01
N LYS A 112 -9.43 1.91 3.48
CA LYS A 112 -9.98 2.29 4.79
C LYS A 112 -11.48 2.02 4.88
N ASP A 113 -12.24 2.42 3.87
CA ASP A 113 -13.67 2.12 3.79
C ASP A 113 -13.93 0.60 3.82
N GLN A 114 -13.27 -0.16 2.94
CA GLN A 114 -13.51 -1.60 2.81
C GLN A 114 -13.10 -2.41 4.05
N LEU A 115 -11.98 -2.07 4.69
CA LEU A 115 -11.54 -2.71 5.95
C LEU A 115 -12.43 -2.27 7.13
N GLY A 116 -12.83 -1.00 7.17
CA GLY A 116 -13.73 -0.47 8.19
C GLY A 116 -15.12 -1.11 8.15
N GLN A 117 -15.64 -1.43 6.96
CA GLN A 117 -16.90 -2.16 6.81
C GLN A 117 -16.87 -3.60 7.35
N LYS A 118 -15.69 -4.13 7.71
CA LYS A 118 -15.52 -5.43 8.37
C LYS A 118 -14.99 -5.30 9.80
N ASP A 119 -14.94 -4.09 10.35
CA ASP A 119 -14.32 -3.79 11.64
C ASP A 119 -12.89 -4.36 11.77
N SER A 120 -12.17 -4.40 10.64
CA SER A 120 -10.83 -4.99 10.59
C SER A 120 -9.83 -4.11 11.35
N PRO A 121 -8.98 -4.68 12.23
CA PRO A 121 -7.98 -3.92 12.97
C PRO A 121 -6.75 -3.54 12.12
N ILE A 122 -6.70 -3.95 10.84
CA ILE A 122 -5.56 -3.71 9.96
C ILE A 122 -5.49 -2.23 9.59
N GLU A 123 -4.37 -1.58 9.89
CA GLU A 123 -4.18 -0.18 9.54
C GLU A 123 -3.94 0.01 8.03
N VAL A 124 -4.43 1.11 7.48
CA VAL A 124 -4.13 1.52 6.10
C VAL A 124 -3.21 2.72 6.12
N LYS A 125 -2.02 2.58 5.54
CA LYS A 125 -0.97 3.60 5.55
C LYS A 125 -0.54 3.95 4.12
N HIS A 126 -0.26 5.22 3.90
CA HIS A 126 0.47 5.64 2.71
C HIS A 126 1.97 5.33 2.89
N LEU A 127 2.69 5.03 1.80
CA LEU A 127 4.12 4.72 1.85
C LEU A 127 4.94 5.78 2.62
N ILE A 128 4.65 7.06 2.42
CA ILE A 128 5.37 8.15 3.09
C ILE A 128 5.16 8.18 4.62
N GLN A 129 4.01 7.69 5.10
CA GLN A 129 3.75 7.59 6.54
C GLN A 129 4.64 6.52 7.17
N MET A 130 4.91 5.43 6.45
CA MET A 130 5.86 4.42 6.91
C MET A 130 7.28 4.98 7.01
N VAL A 131 7.67 5.83 6.05
CA VAL A 131 8.99 6.49 6.05
C VAL A 131 9.11 7.45 7.24
N ASP A 132 8.06 8.24 7.51
CA ASP A 132 8.00 9.17 8.64
C ASP A 132 8.09 8.44 9.99
N GLU A 133 7.25 7.41 10.20
CA GLU A 133 7.26 6.58 11.41
C GLU A 133 8.60 5.88 11.67
N ALA A 134 9.34 5.57 10.61
CA ALA A 134 10.64 4.92 10.69
C ALA A 134 11.81 5.89 10.95
N GLY A 135 11.66 7.17 10.57
CA GLY A 135 12.66 8.22 10.74
C GLY A 135 12.67 8.88 12.12
N GLY A 136 11.68 8.58 12.96
CA GLY A 136 11.62 8.99 14.37
C GLY A 136 12.50 8.19 15.33
#